data_AF-A0A953I4D9-F1
#
_entry.id   AF-A0A953I4D9-F1
#
_cell.length_a   1.000
_cell.length_b   1.000
_cell.length_c   1.000
_cell.angle_alpha   90.00
_cell.angle_beta   90.00
_cell.angle_gamma   90.00
#
_symmetry.space_group_name_H-M   'P 1'
#
loop_
_entity.id
_entity.type
_entity.pdbx_description
1 polymer ?
#
loop_
_entity_poly.entity_id
_entity_poly.type
_entity_poly.pdbx_seq_one_letter_code
_entity_poly.pdbx_strand_id
1 'polypeptide(L)'
;MREFVDALKAFLDLGATVILPVVIFLLGLLFGQKPGKAFRAGLTIGVAFVGIFLVVDLLVSNLGPAAQGMVERFGIKLNVIDVGWPAAASISWASPIAAFIIPLGLVNVLMLITKTTKTMNVDIWNFWHYTFMGAIVYALTDSVIQALIAALLFQIVCLKIADWTAPMLENYFGLPGISVATGSTVSYAVLGIPMVKLMQKIPGVKKLNADPETMQRKFGIFGEPIFMGLILGLALGLLAGYSVGDTIKIGMSMAAVMVLMPRMVKILMEGLMPISESARELLQKKFGAQNIYIGLDSAVAIGHPAVISTALILVPITVALAVILPGNNVLPFGDLATIPFIVAFIVGASRGNIVHSVIVGTVMIALSLYMATDLAALHTQMAIDAKFHMPEGASKISSIDQGGNLINYIIYKFFALIN
;
A
#
# COMPACT_ATOMS: atom_id res chain seq x y z
N MET A 1 29.77 -9.28 -13.78
CA MET A 1 28.50 -9.74 -13.17
C MET A 1 28.37 -9.28 -11.72
N ARG A 2 29.37 -9.51 -10.85
CA ARG A 2 29.41 -9.00 -9.47
C ARG A 2 29.28 -7.47 -9.39
N GLU A 3 30.10 -6.74 -10.15
CA GLU A 3 30.05 -5.26 -10.20
C GLU A 3 28.68 -4.71 -10.63
N PHE A 4 28.00 -5.38 -11.56
CA PHE A 4 26.64 -4.99 -11.98
C PHE A 4 25.61 -5.24 -10.88
N VAL A 5 25.71 -6.37 -10.18
CA VAL A 5 24.84 -6.69 -9.03
C VAL A 5 25.08 -5.72 -7.88
N ASP A 6 26.34 -5.37 -7.61
CA ASP A 6 26.71 -4.43 -6.55
C ASP A 6 26.25 -2.99 -6.89
N ALA A 7 26.37 -2.58 -8.16
CA ALA A 7 25.84 -1.30 -8.64
C ALA A 7 24.30 -1.24 -8.59
N LEU A 8 23.61 -2.33 -8.95
CA LEU A 8 22.16 -2.42 -8.84
C LEU A 8 21.70 -2.35 -7.38
N LYS A 9 22.37 -3.06 -6.47
CA LYS A 9 22.08 -2.97 -5.03
C LYS A 9 22.28 -1.56 -4.50
N ALA A 10 23.41 -0.93 -4.81
CA ALA A 10 23.67 0.45 -4.43
C ALA A 10 22.62 1.43 -4.96
N PHE A 11 22.07 1.18 -6.15
CA PHE A 11 20.97 1.98 -6.70
C PHE A 11 19.63 1.73 -5.98
N LEU A 12 19.32 0.47 -5.65
CA LEU A 12 18.12 0.12 -4.88
C LEU A 12 18.14 0.69 -3.46
N ASP A 13 19.32 0.75 -2.84
CA ASP A 13 19.51 1.31 -1.50
C ASP A 13 19.21 2.82 -1.41
N LEU A 14 19.13 3.52 -2.56
CA LEU A 14 18.72 4.93 -2.61
C LEU A 14 17.22 5.14 -2.34
N GLY A 15 16.41 4.07 -2.42
CA GLY A 15 14.98 4.11 -2.13
C GLY A 15 14.10 4.79 -3.18
N ALA A 16 12.79 4.74 -2.95
CA ALA A 16 11.77 5.21 -3.91
C ALA A 16 11.92 6.69 -4.32
N THR A 17 12.34 7.56 -3.39
CA THR A 17 12.46 9.01 -3.59
C THR A 17 13.53 9.39 -4.62
N VAL A 18 14.51 8.52 -4.87
CA VAL A 18 15.57 8.74 -5.85
C VAL A 18 15.38 7.86 -7.08
N ILE A 19 15.00 6.59 -6.90
CA ILE A 19 14.82 5.63 -8.00
C ILE A 19 13.72 6.11 -8.95
N LEU A 20 12.58 6.52 -8.43
CA LEU A 20 11.42 6.82 -9.24
C LEU A 20 11.62 8.07 -10.13
N PRO A 21 12.17 9.20 -9.64
CA PRO A 21 12.53 10.34 -10.50
C PRO A 21 13.47 9.99 -11.65
N VAL A 22 14.47 9.13 -11.40
CA VAL A 22 15.43 8.71 -12.42
C VAL A 22 14.75 7.85 -13.47
N VAL A 23 13.97 6.84 -13.07
CA VAL A 23 13.22 5.98 -14.00
C VAL A 23 12.26 6.80 -14.84
N ILE A 24 11.52 7.72 -14.23
CA ILE A 24 10.57 8.61 -14.88
C ILE A 24 11.27 9.55 -15.87
N PHE A 25 12.45 10.10 -15.53
CA PHE A 25 13.25 10.90 -16.45
C PHE A 25 13.66 10.09 -17.69
N LEU A 26 14.18 8.86 -17.49
CA LEU A 26 14.58 7.97 -18.58
C LEU A 26 13.40 7.56 -19.45
N LEU A 27 12.25 7.27 -18.85
CA LEU A 27 11.01 6.98 -19.57
C LEU A 27 10.52 8.20 -20.37
N GLY A 28 10.59 9.39 -19.80
CA GLY A 28 10.27 10.63 -20.50
C GLY A 28 11.10 10.80 -21.78
N LEU A 29 12.42 10.56 -21.69
CA LEU A 29 13.31 10.56 -22.86
C LEU A 29 12.95 9.46 -23.87
N LEU A 30 12.69 8.24 -23.40
CA LEU A 30 12.30 7.10 -24.23
C LEU A 30 10.99 7.37 -24.99
N PHE A 31 10.06 8.09 -24.37
CA PHE A 31 8.80 8.51 -24.98
C PHE A 31 8.91 9.77 -25.86
N GLY A 32 10.13 10.26 -26.11
CA GLY A 32 10.37 11.35 -27.05
C GLY A 32 10.20 12.74 -26.46
N GLN A 33 10.17 12.90 -25.13
CA GLN A 33 10.19 14.23 -24.52
C GLN A 33 11.58 14.87 -24.66
N LYS A 34 11.59 16.20 -24.79
CA LYS A 34 12.84 16.97 -24.72
C LYS A 34 13.50 16.76 -23.35
N PRO A 35 14.84 16.64 -23.25
CA PRO A 35 15.52 16.38 -21.99
C PRO A 35 15.15 17.32 -20.84
N GLY A 36 15.01 18.62 -21.10
CA GLY A 36 14.58 19.58 -20.06
C GLY A 36 13.16 19.34 -19.53
N LYS A 37 12.22 18.89 -20.40
CA LYS A 37 10.84 18.58 -19.99
C LYS A 37 10.79 17.28 -19.18
N ALA A 38 11.50 16.25 -19.65
CA ALA A 38 11.62 14.98 -18.95
C ALA A 38 12.28 15.16 -17.57
N PHE A 39 13.35 15.97 -17.49
CA PHE A 39 14.07 16.22 -16.25
C PHE A 39 13.19 16.97 -15.24
N ARG A 40 12.48 18.00 -15.70
CA ARG A 40 11.51 18.73 -14.85
C ARG A 40 10.39 17.81 -14.35
N ALA A 41 9.86 16.92 -15.20
CA ALA A 41 8.84 15.95 -14.81
C ALA A 41 9.35 14.98 -13.75
N GLY A 42 10.54 14.40 -13.95
CA GLY A 42 11.22 13.54 -12.98
C GLY A 42 11.43 14.24 -11.63
N LEU A 43 11.97 15.47 -11.61
CA LEU A 43 12.15 16.25 -10.39
C LEU A 43 10.84 16.56 -9.68
N THR A 44 9.80 16.95 -10.43
CA THR A 44 8.48 17.27 -9.86
C THR A 44 7.88 16.04 -9.17
N ILE A 45 8.00 14.87 -9.79
CA ILE A 45 7.58 13.59 -9.20
C ILE A 45 8.40 13.27 -7.95
N GLY A 46 9.72 13.48 -7.97
CA GLY A 46 10.57 13.29 -6.80
C GLY A 46 10.16 14.14 -5.61
N VAL A 47 9.93 15.44 -5.85
CA VAL A 47 9.42 16.37 -4.82
C VAL A 47 8.07 15.90 -4.28
N ALA A 48 7.17 15.44 -5.15
CA ALA A 48 5.88 14.92 -4.73
C ALA A 48 6.02 13.67 -3.85
N PHE A 49 6.87 12.71 -4.22
CA PHE A 49 7.13 11.51 -3.41
C PHE A 49 7.76 11.83 -2.06
N VAL A 50 8.73 12.75 -2.01
CA VAL A 50 9.28 13.23 -0.74
C VAL A 50 8.17 13.80 0.14
N GLY A 51 7.32 14.67 -0.41
CA GLY A 51 6.19 15.24 0.31
C GLY A 51 5.16 14.20 0.77
N ILE A 52 4.85 13.22 -0.08
CA ILE A 52 3.97 12.09 0.24
C ILE A 52 4.55 11.29 1.42
N PHE A 53 5.82 10.91 1.36
CA PHE A 53 6.45 10.13 2.43
C PHE A 53 6.57 10.91 3.72
N LEU A 54 6.83 12.22 3.69
CA LEU A 54 6.77 13.06 4.90
C LEU A 54 5.40 13.01 5.58
N VAL A 55 4.31 12.99 4.79
CA VAL A 55 2.94 12.89 5.34
C VAL A 55 2.64 11.47 5.83
N VAL A 56 3.14 10.45 5.15
CA VAL A 56 3.04 9.05 5.62
C VAL A 56 3.83 8.86 6.91
N ASP A 57 5.02 9.42 7.03
CA ASP A 57 5.84 9.39 8.24
C ASP A 57 5.14 10.11 9.39
N LEU A 58 4.44 11.22 9.10
CA LEU A 58 3.59 11.89 10.09
C LEU A 58 2.45 10.98 10.57
N LEU A 59 1.85 10.16 9.68
CA LEU A 59 0.88 9.14 10.09
C LEU A 59 1.52 8.06 10.96
N VAL A 60 2.65 7.48 10.54
CA VAL A 60 3.36 6.41 11.27
C VAL A 60 3.76 6.88 12.67
N SER A 61 4.40 8.04 12.77
CA SER A 61 4.92 8.60 14.03
C SER A 61 3.83 9.00 15.02
N ASN A 62 2.59 9.24 14.59
CA ASN A 62 1.48 9.57 15.47
C ASN A 62 0.59 8.35 15.78
N LEU A 63 0.29 7.51 14.77
CA LEU A 63 -0.60 6.36 14.93
C LEU A 63 0.06 5.19 15.65
N GLY A 64 1.35 4.93 15.42
CA GLY A 64 2.08 3.85 16.08
C GLY A 64 2.07 3.99 17.60
N PRO A 65 2.56 5.12 18.16
CA PRO A 65 2.50 5.36 19.60
C PRO A 65 1.07 5.37 20.16
N ALA A 66 0.08 5.88 19.41
CA ALA A 66 -1.31 5.92 19.89
C ALA A 66 -1.87 4.51 20.05
N ALA A 67 -1.52 3.62 19.12
CA ALA A 67 -1.86 2.22 19.20
C ALA A 67 -1.18 1.51 20.36
N GLN A 68 0.11 1.79 20.60
CA GLN A 68 0.81 1.25 21.76
C GLN A 68 0.15 1.69 23.08
N GLY A 69 -0.25 2.97 23.19
CA GLY A 69 -1.01 3.45 24.35
C GLY A 69 -2.32 2.69 24.56
N MET A 70 -3.05 2.39 23.48
CA MET A 70 -4.25 1.54 23.54
C MET A 70 -3.92 0.11 23.99
N VAL A 71 -2.85 -0.48 23.46
CA VAL A 71 -2.38 -1.83 23.81
C VAL A 71 -2.04 -1.96 25.30
N GLU A 72 -1.26 -1.02 25.82
CA GLU A 72 -0.86 -0.99 27.23
C GLU A 72 -2.08 -0.80 28.14
N ARG A 73 -2.99 0.12 27.77
CA ARG A 73 -4.20 0.41 28.54
C ARG A 73 -5.18 -0.75 28.58
N PHE A 74 -5.34 -1.46 27.47
CA PHE A 74 -6.23 -2.61 27.37
C PHE A 74 -5.58 -3.91 27.86
N GLY A 75 -4.32 -3.88 28.31
CA GLY A 75 -3.60 -5.03 28.84
C GLY A 75 -3.35 -6.12 27.80
N ILE A 76 -3.24 -5.75 26.52
CA ILE A 76 -3.12 -6.70 25.41
C ILE A 76 -1.71 -7.27 25.39
N LYS A 77 -1.60 -8.60 25.50
CA LYS A 77 -0.32 -9.31 25.35
C LYS A 77 -0.46 -10.34 24.25
N LEU A 78 0.12 -10.04 23.09
CA LEU A 78 0.20 -10.95 21.95
C LEU A 78 1.67 -11.21 21.60
N ASN A 79 1.96 -12.40 21.11
CA ASN A 79 3.32 -12.93 21.01
C ASN A 79 4.04 -12.58 19.70
N VAL A 80 3.32 -12.03 18.72
CA VAL A 80 3.84 -11.64 17.41
C VAL A 80 3.72 -10.12 17.27
N ILE A 81 4.83 -9.44 17.04
CA ILE A 81 4.84 -7.99 16.83
C ILE A 81 4.73 -7.68 15.34
N ASP A 82 3.79 -6.80 14.98
CA ASP A 82 3.74 -6.18 13.67
C ASP A 82 4.86 -5.14 13.52
N VAL A 83 5.88 -5.47 12.73
CA VAL A 83 7.06 -4.60 12.50
C VAL A 83 6.84 -3.53 11.44
N GLY A 84 5.71 -3.58 10.74
CA GLY A 84 5.39 -2.64 9.67
C GLY A 84 6.07 -2.93 8.33
N TRP A 85 5.55 -2.29 7.30
CA TRP A 85 6.04 -2.37 5.92
C TRP A 85 7.52 -2.02 5.72
N PRO A 86 8.16 -1.04 6.40
CA PRO A 86 9.56 -0.71 6.11
C PRO A 86 10.51 -1.85 6.51
N ALA A 87 10.22 -2.50 7.64
CA ALA A 87 10.94 -3.67 8.10
C ALA A 87 10.71 -4.85 7.15
N ALA A 88 9.46 -5.12 6.76
CA ALA A 88 9.14 -6.18 5.81
C ALA A 88 9.83 -5.97 4.45
N ALA A 89 9.87 -4.74 3.94
CA ALA A 89 10.59 -4.40 2.71
C ALA A 89 12.10 -4.61 2.83
N SER A 90 12.70 -4.17 3.95
CA SER A 90 14.13 -4.36 4.21
C SER A 90 14.51 -5.84 4.29
N ILE A 91 13.71 -6.64 5.01
CA ILE A 91 13.88 -8.11 5.09
C ILE A 91 13.75 -8.75 3.71
N SER A 92 12.81 -8.28 2.89
CA SER A 92 12.63 -8.78 1.52
C SER A 92 13.85 -8.51 0.64
N TRP A 93 14.35 -7.28 0.64
CA TRP A 93 15.51 -6.90 -0.18
C TRP A 93 16.80 -7.58 0.27
N ALA A 94 16.92 -7.94 1.55
CA ALA A 94 18.03 -8.72 2.07
C ALA A 94 18.00 -10.20 1.64
N SER A 95 16.88 -10.69 1.12
CA SER A 95 16.72 -12.11 0.78
C SER A 95 17.62 -12.54 -0.40
N PRO A 96 18.00 -13.83 -0.48
CA PRO A 96 18.81 -14.35 -1.58
C PRO A 96 18.15 -14.20 -2.96
N ILE A 97 16.83 -14.09 -3.02
CA ILE A 97 16.08 -14.02 -4.27
C ILE A 97 15.97 -12.60 -4.84
N ALA A 98 16.27 -11.56 -4.05
CA ALA A 98 16.09 -10.16 -4.43
C ALA A 98 16.78 -9.79 -5.75
N ALA A 99 17.98 -10.31 -5.99
CA ALA A 99 18.75 -10.04 -7.21
C ALA A 99 18.07 -10.54 -8.49
N PHE A 100 17.22 -11.55 -8.39
CA PHE A 100 16.52 -12.16 -9.53
C PHE A 100 15.16 -11.50 -9.83
N ILE A 101 14.62 -10.72 -8.90
CA ILE A 101 13.31 -10.07 -9.06
C ILE A 101 13.36 -8.90 -10.05
N ILE A 102 14.47 -8.15 -10.12
CA ILE A 102 14.59 -7.06 -11.10
C ILE A 102 14.49 -7.61 -12.55
N PRO A 103 15.26 -8.64 -12.96
CA PRO A 103 15.05 -9.28 -14.26
C PRO A 103 13.63 -9.82 -14.47
N LEU A 104 12.99 -10.36 -13.42
CA LEU A 104 11.60 -10.82 -13.47
C LEU A 104 10.63 -9.69 -13.85
N GLY A 105 10.96 -8.45 -13.49
CA GLY A 105 10.28 -7.23 -13.95
C GLY A 105 10.03 -7.15 -15.45
N LEU A 106 10.91 -7.76 -16.28
CA LEU A 106 10.75 -7.82 -17.74
C LEU A 106 9.49 -8.57 -18.19
N VAL A 107 8.89 -9.38 -17.32
CA VAL A 107 7.59 -10.00 -17.55
C VAL A 107 6.52 -8.95 -17.81
N ASN A 108 6.59 -7.78 -17.17
CA ASN A 108 5.65 -6.70 -17.46
C ASN A 108 5.76 -6.25 -18.93
N VAL A 109 6.98 -6.12 -19.47
CA VAL A 109 7.22 -5.81 -20.89
C VAL A 109 6.67 -6.91 -21.80
N LEU A 110 6.92 -8.18 -21.47
CA LEU A 110 6.37 -9.31 -22.21
C LEU A 110 4.83 -9.31 -22.21
N MET A 111 4.21 -9.02 -21.07
CA MET A 111 2.76 -8.94 -20.93
C MET A 111 2.17 -7.77 -21.73
N LEU A 112 2.89 -6.65 -21.83
CA LEU A 112 2.50 -5.52 -22.68
C LEU A 112 2.58 -5.88 -24.18
N ILE A 113 3.66 -6.54 -24.62
CA ILE A 113 3.84 -6.97 -26.02
C ILE A 113 2.77 -7.99 -26.41
N THR A 114 2.48 -8.96 -25.53
CA THR A 114 1.44 -9.98 -25.73
C THR A 114 0.02 -9.44 -25.51
N LYS A 115 -0.13 -8.14 -25.15
CA LYS A 115 -1.40 -7.47 -24.85
C LYS A 115 -2.20 -8.15 -23.73
N THR A 116 -1.52 -8.88 -22.86
CA THR A 116 -2.12 -9.51 -21.69
C THR A 116 -2.25 -8.53 -20.52
N THR A 117 -1.53 -7.41 -20.52
CA THR A 117 -1.78 -6.28 -19.61
C THR A 117 -1.78 -4.95 -20.35
N LYS A 118 -2.43 -3.95 -19.75
CA LYS A 118 -2.38 -2.54 -20.18
C LYS A 118 -1.55 -1.68 -19.23
N THR A 119 -1.16 -2.22 -18.08
CA THR A 119 -0.39 -1.52 -17.06
C THR A 119 1.10 -1.69 -17.32
N MET A 120 1.78 -0.59 -17.57
CA MET A 120 3.24 -0.52 -17.54
C MET A 120 3.67 -0.11 -16.14
N ASN A 121 4.08 -1.08 -15.32
CA ASN A 121 4.52 -0.81 -13.97
C ASN A 121 5.93 -0.19 -14.00
N VAL A 122 6.01 1.10 -13.67
CA VAL A 122 7.26 1.87 -13.70
C VAL A 122 7.85 2.06 -12.30
N ASP A 123 7.11 1.67 -11.27
CA ASP A 123 7.57 1.73 -9.88
C ASP A 123 8.34 0.45 -9.52
N ILE A 124 9.65 0.49 -9.79
CA ILE A 124 10.57 -0.63 -9.49
C ILE A 124 10.73 -0.81 -7.98
N TRP A 125 10.58 0.25 -7.18
CA TRP A 125 10.66 0.12 -5.73
C TRP A 125 9.60 -0.86 -5.22
N ASN A 126 8.40 -0.81 -5.82
CA ASN A 126 7.29 -1.73 -5.53
C ASN A 126 7.62 -3.23 -5.74
N PHE A 127 8.74 -3.58 -6.38
CA PHE A 127 9.10 -4.99 -6.57
C PHE A 127 9.53 -5.68 -5.28
N TRP A 128 9.71 -4.92 -4.19
CA TRP A 128 9.91 -5.47 -2.86
C TRP A 128 8.75 -6.40 -2.44
N HIS A 129 7.52 -6.13 -2.88
CA HIS A 129 6.36 -7.03 -2.63
C HIS A 129 6.54 -8.39 -3.31
N TYR A 130 7.04 -8.39 -4.56
CA TYR A 130 7.29 -9.62 -5.31
C TYR A 130 8.45 -10.40 -4.68
N THR A 131 9.43 -9.65 -4.18
CA THR A 131 10.55 -10.19 -3.41
C THR A 131 10.09 -10.78 -2.08
N PHE A 132 9.16 -10.15 -1.37
CA PHE A 132 8.58 -10.70 -0.14
C PHE A 132 7.93 -12.07 -0.42
N MET A 133 7.07 -12.14 -1.45
CA MET A 133 6.40 -13.38 -1.82
C MET A 133 7.41 -14.50 -2.15
N GLY A 134 8.38 -14.21 -3.01
CA GLY A 134 9.38 -15.21 -3.36
C GLY A 134 10.24 -15.60 -2.15
N ALA A 135 10.56 -14.68 -1.25
CA ALA A 135 11.34 -14.95 -0.04
C ALA A 135 10.57 -15.86 0.94
N ILE A 136 9.25 -15.68 1.08
CA ILE A 136 8.40 -16.59 1.87
C ILE A 136 8.44 -18.02 1.31
N VAL A 137 8.31 -18.18 -0.02
CA VAL A 137 8.36 -19.52 -0.63
C VAL A 137 9.77 -20.11 -0.60
N TYR A 138 10.80 -19.26 -0.71
CA TYR A 138 12.17 -19.70 -0.50
C TYR A 138 12.41 -20.21 0.93
N ALA A 139 11.98 -19.46 1.95
CA ALA A 139 12.07 -19.88 3.35
C ALA A 139 11.29 -21.17 3.65
N LEU A 140 10.23 -21.46 2.89
CA LEU A 140 9.45 -22.68 3.01
C LEU A 140 10.10 -23.89 2.32
N THR A 141 10.72 -23.71 1.15
CA THR A 141 11.05 -24.81 0.23
C THR A 141 12.54 -24.96 -0.05
N ASP A 142 13.36 -23.98 0.36
CA ASP A 142 14.77 -23.79 -0.01
C ASP A 142 15.02 -23.82 -1.54
N SER A 143 13.96 -23.60 -2.34
CA SER A 143 14.04 -23.68 -3.80
C SER A 143 13.92 -22.30 -4.44
N VAL A 144 15.01 -21.85 -5.05
CA VAL A 144 15.04 -20.59 -5.82
C VAL A 144 14.04 -20.64 -6.99
N ILE A 145 13.88 -21.79 -7.64
CA ILE A 145 12.95 -21.92 -8.78
C ILE A 145 11.50 -21.73 -8.32
N GLN A 146 11.09 -22.40 -7.24
CA GLN A 146 9.74 -22.24 -6.71
C GLN A 146 9.48 -20.81 -6.24
N ALA A 147 10.47 -20.19 -5.59
CA ALA A 147 10.41 -18.78 -5.18
C ALA A 147 10.20 -17.81 -6.35
N LEU A 148 10.91 -18.00 -7.47
CA LEU A 148 10.74 -17.17 -8.67
C LEU A 148 9.38 -17.38 -9.33
N ILE A 149 8.87 -18.62 -9.35
CA ILE A 149 7.52 -18.90 -9.84
C ILE A 149 6.48 -18.20 -8.95
N ALA A 150 6.64 -18.25 -7.63
CA ALA A 150 5.73 -17.59 -6.70
C ALA A 150 5.71 -16.06 -6.90
N ALA A 151 6.89 -15.44 -7.00
CA ALA A 151 7.02 -14.01 -7.27
C ALA A 151 6.40 -13.63 -8.63
N LEU A 152 6.59 -14.45 -9.66
CA LEU A 152 6.01 -14.26 -10.99
C LEU A 152 4.49 -14.29 -10.95
N LEU A 153 3.92 -15.30 -10.27
CA LEU A 153 2.47 -15.42 -10.11
C LEU A 153 1.90 -14.19 -9.40
N PHE A 154 2.54 -13.76 -8.32
CA PHE A 154 2.13 -12.56 -7.58
C PHE A 154 2.17 -11.31 -8.46
N GLN A 155 3.25 -11.11 -9.23
CA GLN A 155 3.38 -9.99 -10.16
C GLN A 155 2.27 -10.01 -11.22
N ILE A 156 2.00 -11.17 -11.84
CA ILE A 156 0.94 -11.31 -12.85
C ILE A 156 -0.41 -10.92 -12.24
N VAL A 157 -0.73 -11.40 -11.04
CA VAL A 157 -1.98 -11.07 -10.34
C VAL A 157 -2.07 -9.57 -10.05
N CYS A 158 -0.98 -8.95 -9.57
CA CYS A 158 -0.93 -7.51 -9.33
C CYS A 158 -1.22 -6.70 -10.59
N LEU A 159 -0.59 -7.04 -11.72
CA LEU A 159 -0.80 -6.35 -13.00
C LEU A 159 -2.25 -6.51 -13.52
N LYS A 160 -2.84 -7.69 -13.36
CA LYS A 160 -4.23 -7.94 -13.75
C LYS A 160 -5.23 -7.16 -12.89
N ILE A 161 -4.97 -7.05 -11.59
CA ILE A 161 -5.80 -6.24 -10.70
C ILE A 161 -5.61 -4.75 -10.98
N ALA A 162 -4.38 -4.31 -11.29
CA ALA A 162 -4.10 -2.94 -11.70
C ALA A 162 -4.92 -2.56 -12.95
N ASP A 163 -4.98 -3.43 -13.95
CA ASP A 163 -5.81 -3.23 -15.15
C ASP A 163 -7.31 -3.20 -14.82
N TRP A 164 -7.77 -4.10 -13.95
CA TRP A 164 -9.17 -4.18 -13.54
C TRP A 164 -9.62 -2.93 -12.76
N THR A 165 -8.73 -2.37 -11.95
CA THR A 165 -9.01 -1.23 -11.06
C THR A 165 -8.70 0.11 -11.71
N ALA A 166 -7.92 0.18 -12.79
CA ALA A 166 -7.60 1.43 -13.48
C ALA A 166 -8.81 2.35 -13.79
N PRO A 167 -9.98 1.84 -14.23
CA PRO A 167 -11.16 2.69 -14.42
C PRO A 167 -11.66 3.36 -13.12
N MET A 168 -11.43 2.75 -11.96
CA MET A 168 -11.76 3.34 -10.66
C MET A 168 -10.79 4.47 -10.29
N LEU A 169 -9.50 4.32 -10.61
CA LEU A 169 -8.51 5.38 -10.43
C LEU A 169 -8.86 6.59 -11.29
N GLU A 170 -9.26 6.37 -12.54
CA GLU A 170 -9.64 7.45 -13.44
C GLU A 170 -10.95 8.15 -13.01
N ASN A 171 -12.03 7.38 -12.79
CA ASN A 171 -13.35 7.95 -12.57
C ASN A 171 -13.60 8.48 -11.15
N TYR A 172 -12.99 7.87 -10.13
CA TYR A 172 -13.22 8.26 -8.74
C TYR A 172 -12.05 9.02 -8.14
N PHE A 173 -10.82 8.54 -8.33
CA PHE A 173 -9.63 9.24 -7.81
C PHE A 173 -9.16 10.41 -8.70
N GLY A 174 -9.68 10.52 -9.92
CA GLY A 174 -9.30 11.59 -10.84
C GLY A 174 -7.87 11.44 -11.38
N LEU A 175 -7.39 10.20 -11.52
CA LEU A 175 -6.03 9.86 -11.93
C LEU A 175 -6.02 9.24 -13.34
N PRO A 176 -6.25 10.02 -14.40
CA PRO A 176 -6.36 9.49 -15.76
C PRO A 176 -5.04 8.90 -16.24
N GLY A 177 -5.10 7.70 -16.80
CA GLY A 177 -3.91 7.02 -17.33
C GLY A 177 -2.97 6.45 -16.28
N ILE A 178 -3.40 6.39 -15.02
CA ILE A 178 -2.67 5.78 -13.92
C ILE A 178 -3.36 4.50 -13.50
N SER A 179 -2.57 3.48 -13.18
CA SER A 179 -3.01 2.31 -12.44
C SER A 179 -2.12 2.13 -11.22
N VAL A 180 -2.57 1.32 -10.26
CA VAL A 180 -1.81 1.00 -9.05
C VAL A 180 -1.58 -0.50 -9.03
N ALA A 181 -0.31 -0.89 -9.04
CA ALA A 181 0.14 -2.29 -9.03
C ALA A 181 0.73 -2.71 -7.69
N THR A 182 0.57 -1.88 -6.66
CA THR A 182 1.14 -2.10 -5.32
C THR A 182 0.51 -3.27 -4.61
N GLY A 183 1.34 -4.24 -4.20
CA GLY A 183 0.92 -5.50 -3.58
C GLY A 183 -0.02 -5.30 -2.39
N SER A 184 0.25 -4.27 -1.58
CA SER A 184 -0.53 -3.88 -0.41
C SER A 184 -1.95 -3.43 -0.70
N THR A 185 -2.21 -2.80 -1.85
CA THR A 185 -3.55 -2.30 -2.17
C THR A 185 -4.30 -3.29 -3.06
N VAL A 186 -3.60 -3.88 -4.04
CA VAL A 186 -4.21 -4.83 -4.98
C VAL A 186 -4.71 -6.09 -4.29
N SER A 187 -4.00 -6.58 -3.27
CA SER A 187 -4.41 -7.77 -2.53
C SER A 187 -5.77 -7.64 -1.87
N TYR A 188 -6.01 -6.50 -1.21
CA TYR A 188 -7.26 -6.29 -0.49
C TYR A 188 -8.43 -6.00 -1.43
N ALA A 189 -8.16 -5.57 -2.66
CA ALA A 189 -9.21 -5.33 -3.64
C ALA A 189 -9.86 -6.60 -4.18
N VAL A 190 -9.14 -7.74 -4.21
CA VAL A 190 -9.66 -9.01 -4.73
C VAL A 190 -10.95 -9.43 -4.02
N LEU A 191 -10.97 -9.33 -2.69
CA LEU A 191 -12.18 -9.61 -1.89
C LEU A 191 -12.94 -8.34 -1.49
N GLY A 192 -12.22 -7.26 -1.19
CA GLY A 192 -12.82 -6.02 -0.72
C GLY A 192 -13.81 -5.40 -1.72
N ILE A 193 -13.47 -5.36 -3.02
CA ILE A 193 -14.35 -4.76 -4.04
C ILE A 193 -15.64 -5.60 -4.21
N PRO A 194 -15.60 -6.93 -4.39
CA PRO A 194 -16.81 -7.75 -4.41
C PRO A 194 -17.65 -7.63 -3.14
N MET A 195 -17.02 -7.55 -1.96
CA MET A 195 -17.72 -7.39 -0.70
C MET A 195 -18.47 -6.06 -0.59
N VAL A 196 -17.85 -4.96 -1.04
CA VAL A 196 -18.54 -3.67 -1.14
C VAL A 196 -19.77 -3.78 -2.04
N LYS A 197 -19.62 -4.39 -3.22
CA LYS A 197 -20.74 -4.57 -4.17
C LYS A 197 -21.86 -5.44 -3.59
N LEU A 198 -21.51 -6.48 -2.82
CA LEU A 198 -22.49 -7.33 -2.15
C LEU A 198 -23.24 -6.57 -1.06
N MET A 199 -22.51 -5.86 -0.21
CA MET A 199 -23.07 -5.06 0.87
C MET A 199 -24.00 -3.95 0.35
N GLN A 200 -23.65 -3.31 -0.77
CA GLN A 200 -24.50 -2.31 -1.43
C GLN A 200 -25.82 -2.88 -2.00
N LYS A 201 -25.99 -4.21 -2.03
CA LYS A 201 -27.26 -4.86 -2.37
C LYS A 201 -28.12 -5.16 -1.14
N ILE A 202 -27.57 -5.12 0.07
CA ILE A 202 -28.29 -5.47 1.30
C ILE A 202 -29.31 -4.36 1.65
N PRO A 203 -30.60 -4.68 1.79
CA PRO A 203 -31.62 -3.72 2.24
C PRO A 203 -31.27 -3.14 3.61
N GLY A 204 -31.45 -1.83 3.80
CA GLY A 204 -31.04 -1.13 5.03
C GLY A 204 -29.62 -0.58 4.93
N VAL A 205 -28.60 -1.43 4.81
CA VAL A 205 -27.18 -1.01 4.72
C VAL A 205 -26.92 -0.16 3.48
N LYS A 206 -27.58 -0.45 2.35
CA LYS A 206 -27.52 0.35 1.12
C LYS A 206 -27.85 1.83 1.35
N LYS A 207 -28.71 2.16 2.31
CA LYS A 207 -29.16 3.54 2.58
C LYS A 207 -28.17 4.34 3.42
N LEU A 208 -27.23 3.66 4.09
CA LEU A 208 -26.20 4.33 4.87
C LEU A 208 -25.19 4.96 3.91
N ASN A 209 -25.10 6.29 3.93
CA ASN A 209 -24.10 7.02 3.17
C ASN A 209 -23.46 8.11 4.04
N ALA A 210 -22.14 8.01 4.21
CA ALA A 210 -21.31 9.04 4.81
C ALA A 210 -20.05 9.18 3.97
N ASP A 211 -20.13 9.98 2.93
CA ASP A 211 -18.95 10.45 2.18
C ASP A 211 -18.60 11.88 2.62
N PRO A 212 -17.34 12.33 2.44
CA PRO A 212 -16.91 13.67 2.81
C PRO A 212 -17.81 14.81 2.27
N GLU A 213 -18.30 14.70 1.04
CA GLU A 213 -19.16 15.73 0.44
C GLU A 213 -20.53 15.79 1.14
N THR A 214 -21.13 14.64 1.41
CA THR A 214 -22.39 14.51 2.16
C THR A 214 -22.20 15.01 3.59
N MET A 215 -21.07 14.72 4.22
CA MET A 215 -20.76 15.23 5.56
C MET A 215 -20.58 16.74 5.57
N GLN A 216 -19.86 17.32 4.60
CA GLN A 216 -19.71 18.77 4.46
C GLN A 216 -21.07 19.44 4.21
N ARG A 217 -21.95 18.85 3.40
CA ARG A 217 -23.30 19.38 3.17
C ARG A 217 -24.19 19.34 4.42
N LYS A 218 -24.08 18.31 5.25
CA LYS A 218 -24.91 18.13 6.45
C LYS A 218 -24.38 18.85 7.68
N PHE A 219 -23.07 18.80 7.89
CA PHE A 219 -22.40 19.29 9.11
C PHE A 219 -21.61 20.60 8.87
N GLY A 220 -21.66 21.15 7.65
CA GLY A 220 -20.97 22.39 7.30
C GLY A 220 -19.45 22.26 7.47
N ILE A 221 -18.87 23.21 8.19
CA ILE A 221 -17.43 23.32 8.47
C ILE A 221 -16.87 22.04 9.12
N PHE A 222 -17.65 21.36 9.98
CA PHE A 222 -17.21 20.13 10.64
C PHE A 222 -17.08 18.92 9.69
N GLY A 223 -17.67 19.00 8.49
CA GLY A 223 -17.52 17.97 7.47
C GLY A 223 -16.32 18.19 6.53
N GLU A 224 -15.58 19.30 6.69
CA GLU A 224 -14.36 19.52 5.91
C GLU A 224 -13.23 18.56 6.31
N PRO A 225 -12.36 18.13 5.38
CA PRO A 225 -11.27 17.21 5.66
C PRO A 225 -10.40 17.57 6.87
N ILE A 226 -10.08 18.85 7.04
CA ILE A 226 -9.26 19.32 8.16
C ILE A 226 -9.94 19.07 9.52
N PHE A 227 -11.24 19.33 9.63
CA PHE A 227 -12.01 19.12 10.86
C PHE A 227 -12.25 17.65 11.12
N MET A 228 -12.49 16.84 10.07
CA MET A 228 -12.58 15.39 10.19
C MET A 228 -11.27 14.80 10.72
N GLY A 229 -10.13 15.23 10.18
CA GLY A 229 -8.81 14.83 10.67
C GLY A 229 -8.62 15.20 12.14
N LEU A 230 -8.98 16.43 12.52
CA LEU A 230 -8.90 16.89 13.91
C LEU A 230 -9.76 16.02 14.85
N ILE A 231 -11.04 15.83 14.54
CA ILE A 231 -11.98 15.07 15.39
C ILE A 231 -11.53 13.62 15.55
N LEU A 232 -11.16 12.97 14.44
CA LEU A 232 -10.70 11.58 14.46
C LEU A 232 -9.37 11.44 15.21
N GLY A 233 -8.44 12.37 15.03
CA GLY A 233 -7.17 12.39 15.77
C GLY A 233 -7.37 12.63 17.27
N LEU A 234 -8.26 13.54 17.67
CA LEU A 234 -8.63 13.76 19.07
C LEU A 234 -9.23 12.48 19.69
N ALA A 235 -10.15 11.82 18.98
CA ALA A 235 -10.73 10.56 19.42
C ALA A 235 -9.65 9.48 19.63
N LEU A 236 -8.68 9.37 18.71
CA LEU A 236 -7.55 8.45 18.84
C LEU A 236 -6.69 8.75 20.07
N GLY A 237 -6.34 10.02 20.32
CA GLY A 237 -5.55 10.42 21.49
C GLY A 237 -6.24 10.07 22.81
N LEU A 238 -7.56 10.28 22.88
CA LEU A 238 -8.36 9.92 24.05
C LEU A 238 -8.39 8.40 24.27
N LEU A 239 -8.58 7.62 23.20
CA LEU A 239 -8.56 6.16 23.26
C LEU A 239 -7.19 5.62 23.69
N ALA A 240 -6.11 6.24 23.20
CA ALA A 240 -4.74 5.94 23.59
C ALA A 240 -4.40 6.31 25.04
N GLY A 241 -5.29 7.06 25.73
CA GLY A 241 -5.07 7.49 27.10
C GLY A 241 -4.05 8.62 27.24
N TYR A 242 -3.86 9.42 26.19
CA TYR A 242 -2.92 10.52 26.18
C TYR A 242 -3.32 11.67 27.11
N SER A 243 -2.33 12.48 27.48
CA SER A 243 -2.59 13.76 28.13
C SER A 243 -3.44 14.66 27.23
N VAL A 244 -4.11 15.67 27.81
CA VAL A 244 -4.89 16.64 27.02
C VAL A 244 -4.02 17.30 25.95
N GLY A 245 -2.78 17.67 26.31
CA GLY A 245 -1.83 18.29 25.39
C GLY A 245 -1.46 17.37 24.23
N ASP A 246 -1.15 16.10 24.51
CA ASP A 246 -0.74 15.15 23.46
C ASP A 246 -1.92 14.70 22.60
N THR A 247 -3.13 14.65 23.17
CA THR A 247 -4.38 14.42 22.43
C THR A 247 -4.60 15.54 21.41
N ILE A 248 -4.43 16.81 21.80
CA ILE A 248 -4.54 17.94 20.87
C ILE A 248 -3.46 17.87 19.79
N LYS A 249 -2.23 17.49 20.13
CA LYS A 249 -1.13 17.33 19.15
C LYS A 249 -1.48 16.29 18.08
N ILE A 250 -1.92 15.09 18.45
CA ILE A 250 -2.30 14.08 17.45
C ILE A 250 -3.50 14.53 16.63
N GLY A 251 -4.48 15.22 17.24
CA GLY A 251 -5.58 15.87 16.53
C GLY A 251 -5.09 16.82 15.43
N MET A 252 -4.17 17.72 15.77
CA MET A 252 -3.57 18.66 14.82
C MET A 252 -2.74 17.97 13.73
N SER A 253 -1.97 16.93 14.08
CA SER A 253 -1.24 16.12 13.11
C SER A 253 -2.19 15.49 12.09
N MET A 254 -3.30 14.88 12.53
CA MET A 254 -4.28 14.24 11.63
C MET A 254 -5.03 15.27 10.77
N ALA A 255 -5.30 16.46 11.30
CA ALA A 255 -5.81 17.59 10.52
C ALA A 255 -4.83 18.01 9.41
N ALA A 256 -3.53 18.06 9.72
CA ALA A 256 -2.49 18.39 8.75
C ALA A 256 -2.38 17.32 7.65
N VAL A 257 -2.41 16.03 7.99
CA VAL A 257 -2.41 14.93 7.01
C VAL A 257 -3.54 15.11 5.98
N MET A 258 -4.76 15.40 6.46
CA MET A 258 -5.95 15.60 5.61
C MET A 258 -5.83 16.76 4.62
N VAL A 259 -4.93 17.71 4.86
CA VAL A 259 -4.69 18.88 3.99
C VAL A 259 -3.45 18.70 3.12
N LEU A 260 -2.39 18.12 3.67
CA LEU A 260 -1.10 17.98 2.99
C LEU A 260 -1.11 16.85 1.97
N MET A 261 -1.70 15.70 2.31
CA MET A 261 -1.69 14.52 1.45
C MET A 261 -2.32 14.79 0.06
N PRO A 262 -3.53 15.37 -0.05
CA PRO A 262 -4.13 15.64 -1.37
C PRO A 262 -3.30 16.62 -2.21
N ARG A 263 -2.62 17.58 -1.56
CA ARG A 263 -1.76 18.56 -2.25
C ARG A 263 -0.54 17.90 -2.86
N MET A 264 0.09 16.96 -2.15
CA MET A 264 1.26 16.25 -2.68
C MET A 264 0.88 15.33 -3.84
N VAL A 265 -0.28 14.68 -3.78
CA VAL A 265 -0.82 13.91 -4.93
C VAL A 265 -1.08 14.83 -6.14
N LYS A 266 -1.57 16.06 -5.93
CA LYS A 266 -1.75 17.01 -7.03
C LYS A 266 -0.43 17.36 -7.72
N ILE A 267 0.63 17.65 -6.95
CA ILE A 267 1.97 17.93 -7.50
C ILE A 267 2.48 16.71 -8.28
N LEU A 268 2.24 15.50 -7.77
CA LEU A 268 2.59 14.27 -8.48
C LEU A 268 1.93 14.21 -9.87
N MET A 269 0.64 14.53 -9.95
CA MET A 269 -0.10 14.56 -11.21
C MET A 269 0.43 15.58 -12.21
N GLU A 270 0.88 16.75 -11.74
CA GLU A 270 1.52 17.77 -12.58
C GLU A 270 2.80 17.24 -13.25
N GLY A 271 3.57 16.41 -12.54
CA GLY A 271 4.76 15.76 -13.10
C GLY A 271 4.47 14.56 -13.99
N LEU A 272 3.42 13.79 -13.68
CA LEU A 272 3.07 12.56 -14.42
C LEU A 272 2.32 12.81 -15.72
N MET A 273 1.40 13.76 -15.74
CA MET A 273 0.52 14.01 -16.88
C MET A 273 1.28 14.14 -18.22
N PRO A 274 2.39 14.92 -18.30
CA PRO A 274 3.13 15.01 -19.55
C PRO A 274 3.71 13.69 -20.03
N ILE A 275 4.15 12.83 -19.09
CA ILE A 275 4.74 11.51 -19.40
C ILE A 275 3.65 10.54 -19.84
N SER A 276 2.51 10.53 -19.14
CA SER A 276 1.34 9.75 -19.52
C SER A 276 0.85 10.08 -20.94
N GLU A 277 0.81 11.36 -21.30
CA GLU A 277 0.46 11.80 -22.66
C GLU A 277 1.47 11.32 -23.70
N SER A 278 2.78 11.54 -23.48
CA SER A 278 3.83 11.11 -24.42
C SER A 278 3.89 9.59 -24.59
N ALA A 279 3.71 8.83 -23.49
CA ALA A 279 3.64 7.38 -23.52
C ALA A 279 2.46 6.90 -24.36
N ARG A 280 1.27 7.48 -24.16
CA ARG A 280 0.06 7.15 -24.94
C ARG A 280 0.27 7.43 -26.43
N GLU A 281 0.80 8.58 -26.80
CA GLU A 281 1.07 8.94 -28.20
C GLU A 281 2.04 7.96 -28.88
N LEU A 282 3.17 7.66 -28.23
CA LEU A 282 4.19 6.78 -28.81
C LEU A 282 3.67 5.36 -28.95
N LEU A 283 3.02 4.83 -27.91
CA LEU A 283 2.54 3.45 -27.90
C LEU A 283 1.35 3.24 -28.83
N GLN A 284 0.48 4.25 -28.97
CA GLN A 284 -0.56 4.24 -30.00
C GLN A 284 0.06 4.21 -31.41
N LYS A 285 1.09 5.04 -31.67
CA LYS A 285 1.76 5.12 -32.97
C LYS A 285 2.54 3.85 -33.34
N LYS A 286 3.27 3.25 -32.39
CA LYS A 286 4.17 2.10 -32.65
C LYS A 286 3.48 0.74 -32.54
N PHE A 287 2.54 0.58 -31.61
CA PHE A 287 1.98 -0.73 -31.25
C PHE A 287 0.47 -0.84 -31.45
N GLY A 288 -0.19 0.24 -31.92
CA GLY A 288 -1.65 0.33 -31.98
C GLY A 288 -2.31 0.10 -30.61
N ALA A 289 -1.55 0.26 -29.53
CA ALA A 289 -2.00 0.00 -28.19
C ALA A 289 -2.86 1.18 -27.73
N GLN A 290 -4.14 0.92 -27.50
CA GLN A 290 -5.04 1.89 -26.89
C GLN A 290 -5.15 1.62 -25.39
N ASN A 291 -5.19 2.69 -24.60
CA ASN A 291 -5.46 2.68 -23.16
C ASN A 291 -4.36 2.00 -22.32
N ILE A 292 -3.09 2.38 -22.51
CA ILE A 292 -2.01 2.01 -21.59
C ILE A 292 -2.07 2.89 -20.34
N TYR A 293 -1.85 2.25 -19.19
CA TYR A 293 -1.77 2.88 -17.88
C TYR A 293 -0.33 2.87 -17.37
N ILE A 294 0.07 3.95 -16.71
CA ILE A 294 1.32 4.01 -15.95
C ILE A 294 1.03 3.47 -14.55
N GLY A 295 1.61 2.32 -14.22
CA GLY A 295 1.51 1.67 -12.92
C GLY A 295 2.44 2.35 -11.91
N LEU A 296 1.86 2.82 -10.80
CA LEU A 296 2.55 3.54 -9.73
C LEU A 296 2.22 2.98 -8.35
N ASP A 297 2.88 3.53 -7.34
CA ASP A 297 2.58 3.25 -5.95
C ASP A 297 1.16 3.68 -5.56
N SER A 298 0.52 2.90 -4.70
CA SER A 298 -0.79 3.19 -4.11
C SER A 298 -0.89 4.50 -3.32
N ALA A 299 0.22 5.11 -2.93
CA ALA A 299 0.24 6.42 -2.29
C ALA A 299 -0.42 7.52 -3.14
N VAL A 300 -0.57 7.31 -4.46
CA VAL A 300 -1.37 8.22 -5.31
C VAL A 300 -2.86 8.24 -4.95
N ALA A 301 -3.38 7.14 -4.40
CA ALA A 301 -4.81 6.99 -4.08
C ALA A 301 -5.14 7.39 -2.63
N ILE A 302 -4.19 7.33 -1.71
CA ILE A 302 -4.44 7.61 -0.28
C ILE A 302 -4.73 9.09 0.00
N GLY A 303 -4.43 9.99 -0.95
CA GLY A 303 -4.73 11.42 -0.82
C GLY A 303 -6.22 11.77 -0.82
N HIS A 304 -7.11 10.82 -1.10
CA HIS A 304 -8.54 11.07 -1.03
C HIS A 304 -9.02 11.13 0.44
N PRO A 305 -9.72 12.19 0.89
CA PRO A 305 -10.12 12.35 2.30
C PRO A 305 -10.93 11.18 2.88
N ALA A 306 -11.79 10.56 2.06
CA ALA A 306 -12.55 9.36 2.45
C ALA A 306 -11.65 8.16 2.81
N VAL A 307 -10.48 8.02 2.15
CA VAL A 307 -9.52 6.94 2.42
C VAL A 307 -8.88 7.15 3.79
N ILE A 308 -8.38 8.36 4.03
CA ILE A 308 -7.75 8.73 5.31
C ILE A 308 -8.78 8.62 6.44
N SER A 309 -10.01 9.10 6.25
CA SER A 309 -11.07 9.06 7.27
C SER A 309 -11.45 7.63 7.63
N THR A 310 -11.63 6.78 6.61
CA THR A 310 -11.88 5.34 6.80
C THR A 310 -10.74 4.69 7.57
N ALA A 311 -9.49 5.00 7.22
CA ALA A 311 -8.33 4.43 7.88
C ALA A 311 -8.23 4.83 9.36
N LEU A 312 -8.43 6.12 9.69
CA LEU A 312 -8.40 6.61 11.07
C LEU A 312 -9.47 5.95 11.95
N ILE A 313 -10.66 5.68 11.40
CA ILE A 313 -11.71 4.94 12.10
C ILE A 313 -11.33 3.46 12.29
N LEU A 314 -10.65 2.87 11.30
CA LEU A 314 -10.23 1.48 11.36
C LEU A 314 -9.06 1.25 12.32
N VAL A 315 -8.20 2.23 12.62
CA VAL A 315 -7.10 2.08 13.59
C VAL A 315 -7.58 1.48 14.94
N PRO A 316 -8.54 2.08 15.66
CA PRO A 316 -9.00 1.52 16.94
C PRO A 316 -9.78 0.21 16.75
N ILE A 317 -10.44 0.03 15.59
CA ILE A 317 -11.11 -1.22 15.26
C ILE A 317 -10.08 -2.35 15.07
N THR A 318 -8.95 -2.09 14.42
CA THR A 318 -7.86 -3.07 14.24
C THR A 318 -7.28 -3.48 15.58
N VAL A 319 -7.04 -2.52 16.49
CA VAL A 319 -6.57 -2.82 17.84
C VAL A 319 -7.60 -3.66 18.60
N ALA A 320 -8.89 -3.32 18.52
CA ALA A 320 -9.96 -4.10 19.13
C ALA A 320 -10.04 -5.53 18.53
N LEU A 321 -9.99 -5.65 17.20
CA LEU A 321 -9.99 -6.92 16.47
C LEU A 321 -8.84 -7.82 16.93
N ALA A 322 -7.64 -7.26 17.13
CA ALA A 322 -6.50 -8.03 17.58
C ALA A 322 -6.73 -8.71 18.94
N VAL A 323 -7.56 -8.12 19.81
CA VAL A 323 -7.92 -8.69 21.12
C VAL A 323 -9.03 -9.73 21.00
N ILE A 324 -10.08 -9.40 20.24
CA ILE A 324 -11.31 -10.20 20.27
C ILE A 324 -11.28 -11.40 19.32
N LEU A 325 -10.41 -11.38 18.29
CA LEU A 325 -10.34 -12.45 17.31
C LEU A 325 -9.66 -13.70 17.90
N PRO A 326 -10.38 -14.82 18.03
CA PRO A 326 -9.82 -16.04 18.62
C PRO A 326 -8.71 -16.62 17.75
N GLY A 327 -7.53 -16.82 18.33
CA GLY A 327 -6.37 -17.39 17.63
C GLY A 327 -5.50 -16.36 16.91
N ASN A 328 -5.87 -15.08 16.90
CA ASN A 328 -4.93 -14.02 16.50
C ASN A 328 -3.79 -13.93 17.52
N ASN A 329 -2.55 -13.85 17.02
CA ASN A 329 -1.36 -13.61 17.84
C ASN A 329 -0.59 -12.36 17.41
N VAL A 330 -1.06 -11.64 16.39
CA VAL A 330 -0.42 -10.41 15.89
C VAL A 330 -0.93 -9.22 16.67
N LEU A 331 0.01 -8.49 17.27
CA LEU A 331 -0.19 -7.17 17.84
C LEU A 331 -0.01 -6.11 16.75
N PRO A 332 -1.06 -5.42 16.30
CA PRO A 332 -0.96 -4.36 15.29
C PRO A 332 -0.16 -3.19 15.84
N PHE A 333 0.87 -2.78 15.11
CA PHE A 333 1.73 -1.68 15.52
C PHE A 333 2.25 -0.92 14.29
N GLY A 334 3.24 -1.49 13.59
CA GLY A 334 3.90 -0.80 12.47
C GLY A 334 2.98 -0.53 11.28
N ASP A 335 2.06 -1.44 10.97
CA ASP A 335 1.16 -1.34 9.81
C ASP A 335 -0.18 -0.66 10.10
N LEU A 336 -0.39 -0.13 11.29
CA LEU A 336 -1.59 0.70 11.53
C LEU A 336 -1.61 1.96 10.66
N ALA A 337 -0.42 2.46 10.31
CA ALA A 337 -0.27 3.57 9.37
C ALA A 337 -0.40 3.15 7.89
N THR A 338 -0.42 1.85 7.58
CA THR A 338 -0.66 1.35 6.21
C THR A 338 -2.13 1.05 5.93
N ILE A 339 -3.01 1.17 6.92
CA ILE A 339 -4.45 1.04 6.71
C ILE A 339 -4.98 1.90 5.53
N PRO A 340 -4.52 3.16 5.31
CA PRO A 340 -4.91 3.91 4.11
C PRO A 340 -4.62 3.16 2.80
N PHE A 341 -3.49 2.46 2.71
CA PHE A 341 -3.06 1.66 1.56
C PHE A 341 -3.96 0.42 1.40
N ILE A 342 -4.31 -0.23 2.52
CA ILE A 342 -5.20 -1.39 2.58
C ILE A 342 -6.61 -1.05 2.07
N VAL A 343 -7.14 0.12 2.47
CA VAL A 343 -8.55 0.47 2.19
C VAL A 343 -8.77 1.31 0.94
N ALA A 344 -7.72 1.83 0.30
CA ALA A 344 -7.85 2.74 -0.84
C ALA A 344 -8.83 2.21 -1.90
N PHE A 345 -8.65 0.96 -2.35
CA PHE A 345 -9.53 0.36 -3.37
C PHE A 345 -10.92 -0.04 -2.85
N ILE A 346 -11.05 -0.34 -1.56
CA ILE A 346 -12.35 -0.57 -0.91
C ILE A 346 -13.18 0.72 -0.93
N VAL A 347 -12.54 1.85 -0.59
CA VAL A 347 -13.14 3.18 -0.61
C VAL A 347 -13.48 3.63 -2.03
N GLY A 348 -12.59 3.35 -2.99
CA GLY A 348 -12.88 3.60 -4.40
C GLY A 348 -14.11 2.82 -4.89
N ALA A 349 -14.23 1.55 -4.52
CA ALA A 349 -15.37 0.72 -4.88
C ALA A 349 -16.67 1.17 -4.21
N SER A 350 -16.58 1.73 -3.00
CA SER A 350 -17.73 2.30 -2.28
C SER A 350 -18.08 3.72 -2.72
N ARG A 351 -17.31 4.28 -3.66
CA ARG A 351 -17.40 5.68 -4.13
C ARG A 351 -17.33 6.68 -2.97
N GLY A 352 -16.43 6.43 -2.01
CA GLY A 352 -16.17 7.34 -0.90
C GLY A 352 -17.08 7.18 0.30
N ASN A 353 -17.98 6.20 0.29
CA ASN A 353 -18.84 5.92 1.44
C ASN A 353 -18.03 5.30 2.58
N ILE A 354 -17.77 6.09 3.61
CA ILE A 354 -16.94 5.72 4.77
C ILE A 354 -17.59 4.56 5.54
N VAL A 355 -18.92 4.55 5.73
CA VAL A 355 -19.60 3.48 6.47
C VAL A 355 -19.39 2.12 5.81
N HIS A 356 -19.64 2.06 4.50
CA HIS A 356 -19.41 0.84 3.73
C HIS A 356 -17.93 0.42 3.77
N SER A 357 -17.04 1.39 3.63
CA SER A 357 -15.60 1.12 3.60
C SER A 357 -15.07 0.62 4.95
N VAL A 358 -15.57 1.16 6.06
CA VAL A 358 -15.23 0.69 7.42
C VAL A 358 -15.74 -0.72 7.65
N ILE A 359 -16.98 -1.04 7.25
CA ILE A 359 -17.52 -2.40 7.43
C ILE A 359 -16.69 -3.43 6.67
N VAL A 360 -16.43 -3.19 5.38
CA VAL A 360 -15.65 -4.12 4.56
C VAL A 360 -14.19 -4.14 5.01
N GLY A 361 -13.62 -2.97 5.31
CA GLY A 361 -12.26 -2.84 5.84
C GLY A 361 -12.07 -3.62 7.14
N THR A 362 -13.04 -3.60 8.05
CA THR A 362 -13.03 -4.38 9.30
C THR A 362 -12.91 -5.87 9.01
N VAL A 363 -13.71 -6.41 8.08
CA VAL A 363 -13.64 -7.84 7.73
C VAL A 363 -12.31 -8.18 7.06
N MET A 364 -11.84 -7.31 6.15
CA MET A 364 -10.58 -7.52 5.45
C MET A 364 -9.37 -7.48 6.40
N ILE A 365 -9.38 -6.59 7.39
CA ILE A 365 -8.36 -6.53 8.44
C ILE A 365 -8.43 -7.76 9.35
N ALA A 366 -9.63 -8.24 9.70
CA ALA A 366 -9.76 -9.46 10.47
C ALA A 366 -9.14 -10.68 9.75
N LEU A 367 -9.37 -10.81 8.45
CA LEU A 367 -8.72 -11.83 7.62
C LEU A 367 -7.20 -11.65 7.58
N SER A 368 -6.75 -10.41 7.45
CA SER A 368 -5.33 -10.05 7.45
C SER A 368 -4.62 -10.45 8.73
N LEU A 369 -5.23 -10.20 9.90
CA LEU A 369 -4.68 -10.61 11.20
C LEU A 369 -4.51 -12.13 11.32
N TYR A 370 -5.46 -12.92 10.80
CA TYR A 370 -5.33 -14.38 10.78
C TYR A 370 -4.21 -14.84 9.86
N MET A 371 -4.12 -14.29 8.64
CA MET A 371 -3.05 -14.64 7.69
C MET A 371 -1.67 -14.23 8.23
N ALA A 372 -1.56 -13.04 8.82
CA ALA A 372 -0.34 -12.54 9.43
C ALA A 372 0.09 -13.38 10.65
N THR A 373 -0.88 -13.92 11.40
CA THR A 373 -0.61 -14.85 12.51
C THR A 373 -0.03 -16.17 12.01
N ASP A 374 -0.62 -16.74 10.95
CA ASP A 374 -0.17 -18.01 10.37
C ASP A 374 1.24 -17.88 9.74
N LEU A 375 1.51 -16.75 9.07
CA LEU A 375 2.81 -16.49 8.43
C LEU A 375 3.92 -16.01 9.38
N ALA A 376 3.61 -15.75 10.65
CA ALA A 376 4.55 -15.15 11.61
C ALA A 376 5.86 -15.94 11.76
N ALA A 377 5.80 -17.28 11.74
CA ALA A 377 6.98 -18.12 11.88
C ALA A 377 7.94 -17.98 10.69
N LEU A 378 7.41 -18.03 9.46
CA LEU A 378 8.21 -17.89 8.24
C LEU A 378 8.77 -16.47 8.11
N HIS A 379 7.96 -15.45 8.43
CA HIS A 379 8.43 -14.07 8.43
C HIS A 379 9.55 -13.86 9.46
N THR A 380 9.43 -14.47 10.65
CA THR A 380 10.50 -14.44 11.65
C THR A 380 11.77 -15.11 11.15
N GLN A 381 11.67 -16.27 10.48
CA GLN A 381 12.82 -16.95 9.90
C GLN A 381 13.52 -16.08 8.83
N MET A 382 12.74 -15.48 7.93
CA MET A 382 13.29 -14.54 6.94
C MET A 382 14.03 -13.37 7.59
N ALA A 383 13.52 -12.85 8.71
CA ALA A 383 14.16 -11.77 9.45
C ALA A 383 15.50 -12.21 10.06
N ILE A 384 15.57 -13.41 10.62
CA ILE A 384 16.80 -14.00 11.15
C ILE A 384 17.82 -14.19 10.03
N ASP A 385 17.41 -14.73 8.88
CA ASP A 385 18.28 -14.97 7.73
C ASP A 385 18.80 -13.64 7.14
N ALA A 386 17.95 -12.60 7.14
CA ALA A 386 18.30 -11.24 6.76
C ALA A 386 19.16 -10.50 7.80
N LYS A 387 19.44 -11.11 8.96
CA LYS A 387 20.13 -10.48 10.10
C LYS A 387 19.43 -9.20 10.58
N PHE A 388 18.10 -9.18 10.50
CA PHE A 388 17.28 -8.08 10.97
C PHE A 388 17.28 -8.04 12.50
N HIS A 389 17.41 -6.83 13.06
CA HIS A 389 17.35 -6.64 14.51
C HIS A 389 15.90 -6.75 15.00
N MET A 390 15.58 -7.87 15.64
CA MET A 390 14.26 -8.12 16.20
C MET A 390 13.92 -7.10 17.30
N PRO A 391 12.68 -6.58 17.35
CA PRO A 391 12.27 -5.68 18.43
C PRO A 391 12.44 -6.31 19.81
N GLU A 392 12.83 -5.51 20.80
CA GLU A 392 13.00 -6.00 22.17
C GLU A 392 11.69 -6.61 22.71
N GLY A 393 11.78 -7.81 23.29
CA GLY A 393 10.62 -8.54 23.80
C GLY A 393 9.78 -9.26 22.73
N ALA A 394 10.08 -9.11 21.44
CA ALA A 394 9.40 -9.85 20.38
C ALA A 394 9.94 -11.28 20.25
N SER A 395 9.09 -12.28 20.50
CA SER A 395 9.42 -13.68 20.22
C SER A 395 9.29 -14.04 18.73
N LYS A 396 8.38 -13.36 18.04
CA LYS A 396 8.06 -13.51 16.63
C LYS A 396 7.68 -12.15 16.05
N ILE A 397 7.86 -11.99 14.75
CA ILE A 397 7.39 -10.83 14.01
C ILE A 397 6.49 -11.23 12.86
N SER A 398 5.64 -10.30 12.45
CA SER A 398 4.88 -10.36 11.20
C SER A 398 4.64 -8.95 10.67
N SER A 399 3.88 -8.84 9.58
CA SER A 399 3.38 -7.55 9.08
C SER A 399 1.95 -7.75 8.59
N ILE A 400 1.06 -6.81 8.89
CA ILE A 400 -0.31 -6.82 8.36
C ILE A 400 -0.28 -6.54 6.86
N ASP A 401 0.69 -5.73 6.41
CA ASP A 401 0.86 -5.34 5.02
C ASP A 401 1.20 -6.52 4.11
N GLN A 402 2.19 -7.35 4.49
CA GLN A 402 2.64 -8.50 3.69
C GLN A 402 2.27 -9.86 4.24
N GLY A 403 2.44 -10.09 5.55
CA GLY A 403 1.98 -11.32 6.20
C GLY A 403 0.45 -11.43 6.19
N GLY A 404 -0.25 -10.30 6.22
CA GLY A 404 -1.70 -10.22 6.09
C GLY A 404 -2.21 -10.07 4.66
N ASN A 405 -1.33 -10.22 3.66
CA ASN A 405 -1.69 -10.06 2.26
C ASN A 405 -2.35 -11.34 1.71
N LEU A 406 -3.62 -11.24 1.32
CA LEU A 406 -4.39 -12.34 0.75
C LEU A 406 -3.73 -13.03 -0.45
N ILE A 407 -3.18 -12.26 -1.39
CA ILE A 407 -2.54 -12.87 -2.58
C ILE A 407 -1.29 -13.64 -2.14
N ASN A 408 -0.47 -13.06 -1.24
CA ASN A 408 0.68 -13.77 -0.69
C ASN A 408 0.25 -15.06 -0.02
N TYR A 409 -0.80 -15.00 0.81
CA TYR A 409 -1.28 -16.13 1.57
C TYR A 409 -1.76 -17.29 0.69
N ILE A 410 -2.53 -17.00 -0.37
CA ILE A 410 -3.02 -18.01 -1.30
C ILE A 410 -1.86 -18.69 -2.03
N ILE A 411 -0.91 -17.91 -2.54
CA ILE A 411 0.27 -18.45 -3.25
C ILE A 411 1.12 -19.28 -2.29
N TYR A 412 1.39 -18.76 -1.08
CA TYR A 412 2.08 -19.49 -0.02
C TYR A 412 1.41 -20.84 0.28
N LYS A 413 0.10 -20.86 0.51
CA LYS A 413 -0.64 -22.11 0.80
C LYS A 413 -0.56 -23.10 -0.34
N PHE A 414 -0.61 -22.65 -1.59
CA PHE A 414 -0.42 -23.53 -2.73
C PHE A 414 0.95 -24.22 -2.69
N PHE A 415 2.03 -23.47 -2.45
CA PHE A 415 3.37 -24.05 -2.35
C PHE A 415 3.54 -24.93 -1.11
N ALA A 416 2.88 -24.61 0.01
CA ALA A 416 2.89 -25.43 1.21
C ALA A 416 2.14 -26.76 1.09
N LEU A 417 1.27 -26.91 0.07
CA LEU A 417 0.53 -28.16 -0.17
C LEU A 417 1.25 -29.12 -1.11
N ILE A 418 2.15 -28.60 -1.96
CA ILE A 418 2.86 -29.39 -2.98
C ILE A 418 4.28 -29.79 -2.56
N ASN A 419 4.74 -29.33 -1.40
CA ASN A 419 5.97 -29.73 -0.73
C ASN A 419 5.61 -30.38 0.61
#